data_AF-A0A955ZI34-F1
#
_entry.id   AF-A0A955ZI34-F1
#
_cell.length_a   1.000
_cell.length_b   1.000
_cell.length_c   1.000
_cell.angle_alpha   90.00
_cell.angle_beta   90.00
_cell.angle_gamma   90.00
#
_symmetry.space_group_name_H-M   'P 1'
#
loop_
_entity.id
_entity.type
_entity.pdbx_description
1 polymer ?
#
loop_
_entity_poly.entity_id
_entity_poly.type
_entity_poly.pdbx_seq_one_letter_code
_entity_poly.pdbx_strand_id
1 'polypeptide(L)'
;MTLRSGHGRGAGAPRVEVLPGDELPAASPAIAAPRERDALGRFVRGNTAARAQRVRPGPRGLVGVDKCSPDFRPFARWGARYGAHRRRELASAHGGEISAGVGAIIESAALAMAASRYLHVQASIKGEADLFKQAAQLAQTARQHELAAWELAAREAAARRDAEGDDLAQAQRAFQERLAERQAAASSPATSAPALPPTTDETTEDDDAAESRPGAALANVARARLERLNGGGES
;
A
#
# COMPACT_ATOMS: atom_id res chain seq x y z
N MET A 1 10.40 -17.74 -25.89
CA MET A 1 11.56 -16.93 -25.43
C MET A 1 12.58 -16.94 -26.55
N THR A 2 12.87 -15.78 -27.13
CA THR A 2 13.82 -15.66 -28.24
C THR A 2 15.09 -15.05 -27.66
N LEU A 3 16.17 -15.82 -27.58
CA LEU A 3 17.47 -15.33 -27.13
C LEU A 3 18.04 -14.41 -28.21
N ARG A 4 18.22 -13.12 -27.89
CA ARG A 4 18.91 -12.17 -28.77
C ARG A 4 20.29 -11.87 -28.19
N SER A 5 21.30 -11.87 -29.06
CA SER A 5 22.66 -11.47 -28.72
C SER A 5 22.75 -9.95 -28.69
N GLY A 6 23.28 -9.38 -27.60
CA GLY A 6 23.55 -7.94 -27.52
C GLY A 6 24.52 -7.47 -28.61
N HIS A 7 24.30 -6.26 -29.14
CA HIS A 7 25.00 -5.70 -30.29
C HIS A 7 25.95 -4.55 -29.86
N GLY A 8 27.05 -4.34 -30.58
CA GLY A 8 27.99 -3.24 -30.34
C GLY A 8 28.94 -3.44 -29.16
N ARG A 9 29.44 -2.34 -28.56
CA ARG A 9 30.43 -2.33 -27.46
C ARG A 9 29.96 -3.00 -26.16
N GLY A 10 28.72 -3.48 -26.10
CA GLY A 10 28.12 -4.14 -24.93
C GLY A 10 27.99 -5.66 -25.02
N ALA A 11 28.51 -6.30 -26.08
CA ALA A 11 28.47 -7.75 -26.22
C ALA A 11 29.20 -8.46 -25.06
N GLY A 12 28.51 -9.36 -24.36
CA GLY A 12 29.12 -10.27 -23.36
C GLY A 12 28.87 -9.95 -21.88
N ALA A 13 28.19 -8.86 -21.53
CA ALA A 13 27.77 -8.60 -20.15
C ALA A 13 26.28 -8.98 -19.98
N PRO A 14 25.88 -9.77 -18.96
CA PRO A 14 24.48 -10.04 -18.70
C PRO A 14 23.78 -8.72 -18.35
N ARG A 15 22.92 -8.24 -19.25
CA ARG A 15 22.05 -7.10 -19.03
C ARG A 15 20.62 -7.60 -19.09
N VAL A 16 19.79 -7.16 -18.15
CA VAL A 16 18.35 -7.26 -18.30
C VAL A 16 17.98 -6.23 -19.37
N GLU A 17 17.81 -6.67 -20.61
CA GLU A 17 17.24 -5.83 -21.66
C GLU A 17 15.77 -5.64 -21.30
N VAL A 18 15.45 -4.47 -20.74
CA VAL A 18 14.06 -4.05 -20.54
C VAL A 18 13.53 -3.70 -21.91
N LEU A 19 12.53 -4.45 -22.38
CA LEU A 19 11.84 -4.15 -23.63
C LEU A 19 11.38 -2.68 -23.60
N PRO A 20 11.48 -1.95 -24.73
CA PRO A 20 10.86 -0.64 -24.83
C PRO A 20 9.37 -0.76 -24.50
N GLY A 21 8.77 0.31 -23.97
CA GLY A 21 7.49 0.23 -23.27
C GLY A 21 6.32 -0.32 -24.10
N ASP A 22 6.43 -0.21 -25.42
CA ASP A 22 5.54 -0.73 -26.45
C ASP A 22 5.72 -2.22 -26.76
N GLU A 23 6.90 -2.78 -26.49
CA GLU A 23 7.22 -4.19 -26.69
C GLU A 23 7.06 -5.04 -25.42
N LEU A 24 6.83 -4.41 -24.26
CA LEU A 24 6.56 -5.14 -23.03
C LEU A 24 5.30 -6.00 -23.21
N PRO A 25 5.35 -7.31 -22.89
CA PRO A 25 4.15 -8.14 -22.92
C PRO A 25 3.10 -7.49 -22.03
N ALA A 26 1.87 -7.40 -22.54
CA ALA A 26 0.75 -6.88 -21.79
C ALA A 26 0.75 -7.55 -20.41
N ALA A 27 0.77 -6.74 -19.35
CA ALA A 27 0.75 -7.26 -17.99
C ALA A 27 -0.42 -8.23 -17.90
N SER A 28 -0.13 -9.50 -17.56
CA SER A 28 -1.21 -10.45 -17.30
C SER A 28 -2.17 -9.78 -16.31
N PRO A 29 -3.48 -9.77 -16.59
CA PRO A 29 -4.44 -9.13 -15.71
C PRO A 29 -4.15 -9.64 -14.31
N ALA A 30 -3.87 -8.71 -13.38
CA ALA A 30 -3.60 -9.06 -12.01
C ALA A 30 -4.72 -10.00 -11.58
N ILE A 31 -4.39 -11.25 -11.23
CA ILE A 31 -5.37 -12.18 -10.68
C ILE A 31 -5.97 -11.44 -9.49
N ALA A 32 -7.18 -10.94 -9.67
CA ALA A 32 -7.85 -10.18 -8.65
C ALA A 32 -8.02 -11.15 -7.50
N ALA A 33 -7.21 -11.00 -6.45
CA ALA A 33 -7.42 -11.72 -5.21
C ALA A 33 -8.92 -11.55 -4.88
N PRO A 34 -9.68 -12.65 -4.68
CA PRO A 34 -11.14 -12.62 -4.67
C PRO A 34 -11.66 -11.48 -3.80
N ARG A 35 -12.20 -10.46 -4.45
CA ARG A 35 -12.83 -9.32 -3.78
C ARG A 35 -14.24 -9.75 -3.42
N GLU A 36 -14.36 -10.75 -2.55
CA GLU A 36 -15.67 -11.07 -1.99
C GLU A 36 -16.23 -9.80 -1.34
N ARG A 37 -17.38 -9.38 -1.84
CA ARG A 37 -18.17 -8.26 -1.39
C ARG A 37 -19.54 -8.78 -1.01
N ASP A 38 -20.14 -8.20 0.02
CA ASP A 38 -21.52 -8.50 0.40
C ASP A 38 -22.52 -7.91 -0.61
N ALA A 39 -23.80 -8.22 -0.43
CA ALA A 39 -24.89 -7.70 -1.27
C ALA A 39 -25.02 -6.16 -1.24
N LEU A 40 -24.36 -5.49 -0.30
CA LEU A 40 -24.29 -4.03 -0.17
C LEU A 40 -23.00 -3.46 -0.79
N GLY A 41 -22.20 -4.29 -1.46
CA GLY A 41 -20.95 -3.91 -2.12
C GLY A 41 -19.77 -3.68 -1.17
N ARG A 42 -19.90 -3.97 0.14
CA ARG A 42 -18.83 -3.82 1.13
C ARG A 42 -17.96 -5.07 1.14
N PHE A 43 -16.67 -4.93 1.45
CA PHE A 43 -15.80 -6.10 1.59
C PHE A 43 -16.24 -6.97 2.78
N VAL A 44 -16.37 -8.28 2.58
CA VAL A 44 -16.69 -9.19 3.67
C VAL A 44 -15.59 -9.18 4.72
N ARG A 45 -16.01 -9.29 6.00
CA ARG A 45 -15.10 -9.36 7.14
C ARG A 45 -14.18 -10.58 6.99
N GLY A 46 -12.87 -10.34 6.91
CA GLY A 46 -11.86 -11.39 6.67
C GLY A 46 -11.17 -11.31 5.30
N ASN A 47 -11.68 -10.47 4.39
CA ASN A 47 -11.05 -10.25 3.09
C ASN A 47 -9.72 -9.48 3.24
N THR A 48 -8.59 -10.20 3.14
CA THR A 48 -7.23 -9.64 3.22
C THR A 48 -6.66 -9.26 1.85
N ALA A 49 -7.41 -9.45 0.75
CA ALA A 49 -6.95 -9.19 -0.62
C ALA A 49 -6.42 -7.76 -0.82
N ALA A 50 -7.08 -6.76 -0.21
CA ALA A 50 -6.65 -5.37 -0.26
C ALA A 50 -5.40 -5.09 0.62
N ARG A 51 -5.21 -5.86 1.70
CA ARG A 51 -4.05 -5.75 2.60
C ARG A 51 -2.81 -6.44 2.04
N ALA A 52 -2.98 -7.52 1.26
CA ALA A 52 -1.88 -8.33 0.75
C ALA A 52 -1.02 -7.61 -0.31
N GLN A 53 -1.61 -6.67 -1.06
CA GLN A 53 -0.90 -5.93 -2.11
C GLN A 53 -0.21 -4.65 -1.61
N ARG A 54 -0.51 -4.18 -0.40
CA ARG A 54 0.02 -2.94 0.15
C ARG A 54 0.90 -3.26 1.35
N VAL A 55 2.22 -3.31 1.10
CA VAL A 55 3.19 -3.51 2.18
C VAL A 55 3.37 -2.18 2.89
N ARG A 56 2.77 -2.04 4.08
CA ARG A 56 3.10 -0.92 4.96
C ARG A 56 4.59 -0.97 5.27
N PRO A 57 5.32 0.16 5.17
CA PRO A 57 6.74 0.21 5.49
C PRO A 57 6.97 -0.20 6.95
N GLY A 58 7.33 -1.46 7.15
CA GLY A 58 7.62 -2.06 8.45
C GLY A 58 9.12 -2.10 8.75
N PRO A 59 9.52 -2.49 9.98
CA PRO A 59 10.92 -2.57 10.37
C PRO A 59 11.70 -3.70 9.68
N ARG A 60 11.03 -4.65 9.02
CA ARG A 60 11.66 -5.76 8.30
C ARG A 60 12.05 -5.29 6.91
N GLY A 61 13.28 -4.80 6.78
CA GLY A 61 13.86 -4.30 5.51
C GLY A 61 14.95 -5.19 4.92
N LEU A 62 15.35 -6.26 5.62
CA LEU A 62 16.40 -7.16 5.17
C LEU A 62 16.22 -8.53 5.83
N VAL A 63 15.92 -9.56 5.04
CA VAL A 63 15.81 -10.94 5.52
C VAL A 63 17.22 -11.55 5.59
N GLY A 64 17.53 -12.26 6.68
CA GLY A 64 18.75 -13.07 6.78
C GLY A 64 19.97 -12.41 7.42
N VAL A 65 19.83 -11.23 8.04
CA VAL A 65 20.92 -10.55 8.79
C VAL A 65 21.58 -11.47 9.83
N ASP A 66 20.79 -12.35 10.46
CA ASP A 66 21.29 -13.28 11.48
C ASP A 66 22.16 -14.40 10.89
N LYS A 67 21.97 -14.72 9.60
CA LYS A 67 22.70 -15.75 8.85
C LYS A 67 23.97 -15.23 8.15
N CYS A 68 24.21 -13.92 8.20
CA CYS A 68 25.42 -13.31 7.64
C CYS A 68 26.67 -13.69 8.46
N SER A 69 27.85 -13.55 7.84
CA SER A 69 29.12 -13.69 8.56
C SER A 69 29.17 -12.71 9.75
N PRO A 70 29.81 -13.10 10.88
CA PRO A 70 29.91 -12.24 12.06
C PRO A 70 30.46 -10.84 11.75
N ASP A 71 31.46 -10.77 10.86
CA ASP A 71 32.11 -9.51 10.46
C ASP A 71 31.19 -8.60 9.63
N PHE A 72 30.28 -9.18 8.84
CA PHE A 72 29.34 -8.42 8.03
C PHE A 72 28.09 -7.98 8.81
N ARG A 73 27.75 -8.69 9.89
CA ARG A 73 26.56 -8.44 10.71
C ARG A 73 26.34 -6.97 11.13
N PRO A 74 27.33 -6.20 11.62
CA PRO A 74 27.11 -4.79 11.94
C PRO A 74 26.69 -3.94 10.73
N PHE A 75 27.26 -4.21 9.55
CA PHE A 75 26.92 -3.53 8.30
C PHE A 75 25.53 -3.93 7.81
N ALA A 76 25.18 -5.22 7.89
CA ALA A 76 23.84 -5.71 7.55
C ALA A 76 22.75 -5.10 8.45
N ARG A 77 23.00 -4.97 9.77
CA ARG A 77 22.11 -4.27 10.71
C ARG A 77 21.97 -2.79 10.37
N TRP A 78 23.07 -2.13 10.01
CA TRP A 78 23.04 -0.75 9.54
C TRP A 78 22.19 -0.63 8.25
N GLY A 79 22.41 -1.51 7.27
CA GLY A 79 21.66 -1.55 6.01
C GLY A 79 20.16 -1.76 6.23
N ALA A 80 19.77 -2.67 7.12
CA ALA A 80 18.36 -2.88 7.45
C ALA A 80 17.69 -1.61 8.01
N ARG A 81 18.35 -0.88 8.91
CA ARG A 81 17.85 0.41 9.43
C ARG A 81 17.81 1.48 8.35
N TYR A 82 18.86 1.55 7.52
CA TYR A 82 18.93 2.47 6.39
C TYR A 82 17.77 2.25 5.40
N GLY A 83 17.57 1.02 4.94
CA GLY A 83 16.47 0.67 4.04
C GLY A 83 15.09 0.95 4.65
N ALA A 84 14.89 0.62 5.94
CA ALA A 84 13.64 0.94 6.64
C ALA A 84 13.38 2.46 6.70
N HIS A 85 14.41 3.26 6.94
CA HIS A 85 14.32 4.71 6.92
C HIS A 85 14.00 5.25 5.52
N ARG A 86 14.75 4.82 4.50
CA ARG A 86 14.53 5.23 3.10
C ARG A 86 13.13 4.91 2.61
N ARG A 87 12.56 3.75 2.96
CA ARG A 87 11.17 3.42 2.63
C ARG A 87 10.15 4.36 3.26
N ARG A 88 10.38 4.78 4.51
CA ARG A 88 9.51 5.75 5.19
C ARG A 88 9.61 7.11 4.51
N GLU A 89 10.82 7.56 4.17
CA GLU A 89 11.02 8.82 3.44
C GLU A 89 10.32 8.80 2.08
N LEU A 90 10.49 7.71 1.31
CA LEU A 90 9.82 7.53 0.02
C LEU A 90 8.29 7.56 0.16
N ALA A 91 7.75 6.81 1.14
CA ALA A 91 6.32 6.79 1.40
C ALA A 91 5.80 8.18 1.76
N SER A 92 6.47 8.90 2.67
CA SER A 92 6.10 10.27 3.03
C SER A 92 6.11 11.22 1.83
N ALA A 93 7.10 11.10 0.92
CA ALA A 93 7.20 11.94 -0.27
C ALA A 93 6.11 11.66 -1.33
N HIS A 94 5.54 10.45 -1.35
CA HIS A 94 4.70 9.96 -2.44
C HIS A 94 3.28 9.52 -2.01
N GLY A 95 2.74 10.16 -0.96
CA GLY A 95 1.34 10.00 -0.53
C GLY A 95 1.11 8.96 0.56
N GLY A 96 2.11 8.71 1.41
CA GLY A 96 2.01 7.89 2.62
C GLY A 96 2.20 6.38 2.41
N GLU A 97 2.17 5.90 1.16
CA GLU A 97 2.31 4.48 0.81
C GLU A 97 3.19 4.29 -0.43
N ILE A 98 3.89 3.14 -0.49
CA ILE A 98 4.68 2.69 -1.65
C ILE A 98 4.30 1.25 -1.99
N SER A 99 4.48 0.84 -3.25
CA SER A 99 4.29 -0.55 -3.63
C SER A 99 5.35 -1.47 -3.02
N ALA A 100 5.03 -2.77 -2.98
CA ALA A 100 5.99 -3.80 -2.58
C ALA A 100 7.23 -3.83 -3.50
N GLY A 101 7.05 -3.56 -4.80
CA GLY A 101 8.14 -3.53 -5.78
C GLY A 101 9.13 -2.40 -5.49
N VAL A 102 8.62 -1.18 -5.27
CA VAL A 102 9.43 -0.04 -4.82
C VAL A 102 10.15 -0.37 -3.51
N GLY A 103 9.44 -0.99 -2.56
CA GLY A 103 10.01 -1.49 -1.31
C GLY A 103 11.21 -2.41 -1.53
N ALA A 104 11.08 -3.42 -2.39
CA ALA A 104 12.12 -4.39 -2.69
C ALA A 104 13.37 -3.77 -3.36
N ILE A 105 13.17 -2.76 -4.22
CA ILE A 105 14.29 -2.02 -4.83
C ILE A 105 15.09 -1.27 -3.75
N ILE A 106 14.41 -0.62 -2.80
CA ILE A 106 15.07 0.06 -1.67
C ILE A 106 15.80 -0.92 -0.75
N GLU A 107 15.22 -2.10 -0.48
CA GLU A 107 15.90 -3.15 0.29
C GLU A 107 17.18 -3.64 -0.41
N SER A 108 17.11 -3.82 -1.74
CA SER A 108 18.28 -4.18 -2.57
C SER A 108 19.35 -3.09 -2.54
N ALA A 109 18.96 -1.82 -2.63
CA ALA A 109 19.86 -0.67 -2.50
C ALA A 109 20.55 -0.66 -1.13
N ALA A 110 19.79 -0.89 -0.06
CA ALA A 110 20.30 -0.90 1.31
C ALA A 110 21.31 -2.04 1.55
N LEU A 111 21.06 -3.23 0.99
CA LEU A 111 22.00 -4.35 1.03
C LEU A 111 23.28 -4.03 0.25
N ALA A 112 23.16 -3.50 -0.98
CA ALA A 112 24.32 -3.10 -1.78
C ALA A 112 25.17 -2.03 -1.07
N MET A 113 24.53 -1.08 -0.40
CA MET A 113 25.23 -0.04 0.38
C MET A 113 25.93 -0.62 1.63
N ALA A 114 25.30 -1.55 2.34
CA ALA A 114 25.92 -2.26 3.46
C ALA A 114 27.14 -3.07 3.00
N ALA A 115 27.01 -3.80 1.89
CA ALA A 115 28.09 -4.57 1.29
C ALA A 115 29.25 -3.66 0.84
N SER A 116 28.95 -2.52 0.21
CA SER A 116 29.94 -1.50 -0.16
C SER A 116 30.76 -1.04 1.05
N ARG A 117 30.10 -0.66 2.15
CA ARG A 117 30.79 -0.22 3.38
C ARG A 117 31.67 -1.31 3.99
N TYR A 118 31.18 -2.55 4.01
CA TYR A 118 31.97 -3.69 4.48
C TYR A 118 33.21 -3.92 3.62
N LEU A 119 33.06 -3.97 2.29
CA LEU A 119 34.18 -4.16 1.37
C LEU A 119 35.19 -3.01 1.44
N HIS A 120 34.74 -1.78 1.68
CA HIS A 120 35.63 -0.64 1.87
C HIS A 120 36.52 -0.83 3.11
N VAL A 121 35.95 -1.29 4.24
CA VAL A 121 36.72 -1.60 5.45
C VAL A 121 37.68 -2.77 5.20
N GLN A 122 37.24 -3.81 4.50
CA GLN A 122 38.11 -4.94 4.14
C GLN A 122 39.25 -4.51 3.22
N ALA A 123 39.00 -3.62 2.27
CA ALA A 123 40.01 -3.04 1.39
C ALA A 123 41.07 -2.26 2.19
N SER A 124 40.64 -1.44 3.16
CA SER A 124 41.54 -0.70 4.03
C SER A 124 42.41 -1.62 4.91
N ILE A 125 41.86 -2.73 5.40
CA ILE A 125 42.60 -3.70 6.23
C ILE A 125 43.62 -4.49 5.40
N LYS A 126 43.22 -4.95 4.21
CA LYS A 126 44.04 -5.83 3.36
C LYS A 126 44.98 -5.10 2.41
N GLY A 127 44.72 -3.82 2.13
CA GLY A 127 45.47 -3.05 1.13
C GLY A 127 45.15 -3.44 -0.32
N GLU A 128 44.02 -4.12 -0.57
CA GLU A 128 43.66 -4.63 -1.91
C GLU A 128 42.85 -3.59 -2.70
N ALA A 129 43.42 -3.06 -3.79
CA ALA A 129 42.78 -2.07 -4.64
C ALA A 129 41.48 -2.59 -5.31
N ASP A 130 41.41 -3.88 -5.61
CA ASP A 130 40.23 -4.49 -6.22
C ASP A 130 39.00 -4.44 -5.31
N LEU A 131 39.19 -4.56 -3.98
CA LEU A 131 38.11 -4.43 -3.01
C LEU A 131 37.58 -2.99 -2.95
N PHE A 132 38.45 -1.98 -3.09
CA PHE A 132 37.99 -0.58 -3.21
C PHE A 132 37.13 -0.37 -4.46
N LYS A 133 37.55 -0.94 -5.60
CA LYS A 133 36.78 -0.88 -6.85
C LYS A 133 35.41 -1.53 -6.71
N GLN A 134 35.35 -2.74 -6.13
CA GLN A 134 34.09 -3.43 -5.88
C GLN A 134 33.18 -2.65 -4.91
N ALA A 135 33.75 -2.09 -3.84
CA ALA A 135 33.00 -1.26 -2.90
C ALA A 135 32.38 -0.04 -3.62
N ALA A 136 33.15 0.66 -4.47
CA ALA A 136 32.66 1.80 -5.24
C ALA A 136 31.54 1.41 -6.22
N GLN A 137 31.68 0.26 -6.90
CA GLN A 137 30.65 -0.26 -7.81
C GLN A 137 29.34 -0.59 -7.09
N LEU A 138 29.40 -1.20 -5.91
CA LEU A 138 28.23 -1.48 -5.10
C LEU A 138 27.54 -0.21 -4.59
N ALA A 139 28.31 0.81 -4.18
CA ALA A 139 27.76 2.11 -3.79
C ALA A 139 27.04 2.80 -4.96
N GLN A 140 27.62 2.74 -6.16
CA GLN A 140 26.99 3.27 -7.36
C GLN A 140 25.70 2.50 -7.70
N THR A 141 25.72 1.17 -7.59
CA THR A 141 24.54 0.31 -7.81
C THR A 141 23.42 0.67 -6.83
N ALA A 142 23.74 0.85 -5.55
CA ALA A 142 22.79 1.29 -4.54
C ALA A 142 22.15 2.65 -4.90
N ARG A 143 22.96 3.63 -5.33
CA ARG A 143 22.46 4.94 -5.79
C ARG A 143 21.49 4.80 -6.98
N GLN A 144 21.83 3.97 -7.97
CA GLN A 144 20.96 3.73 -9.13
C GLN A 144 19.63 3.10 -8.72
N HIS A 145 19.63 2.15 -7.80
CA HIS A 145 18.40 1.57 -7.26
C HIS A 145 17.55 2.59 -6.51
N GLU A 146 18.15 3.48 -5.72
CA GLU A 146 17.38 4.54 -5.04
C GLU A 146 16.72 5.51 -6.01
N LEU A 147 17.43 5.92 -7.07
CA LEU A 147 16.87 6.78 -8.12
C LEU A 147 15.70 6.09 -8.84
N ALA A 148 15.89 4.82 -9.23
CA ALA A 148 14.84 4.03 -9.87
C ALA A 148 13.61 3.86 -8.97
N ALA A 149 13.82 3.60 -7.68
CA ALA A 149 12.73 3.52 -6.71
C ALA A 149 11.99 4.85 -6.56
N TRP A 150 12.71 5.98 -6.56
CA TRP A 150 12.11 7.32 -6.46
C TRP A 150 11.26 7.64 -7.67
N GLU A 151 11.77 7.39 -8.87
CA GLU A 151 11.02 7.59 -10.12
C GLU A 151 9.78 6.71 -10.19
N LEU A 152 9.90 5.42 -9.84
CA LEU A 152 8.77 4.51 -9.84
C LEU A 152 7.72 4.91 -8.81
N ALA A 153 8.13 5.27 -7.59
CA ALA A 153 7.22 5.74 -6.55
C ALA A 153 6.47 7.02 -6.97
N ALA A 154 7.15 7.95 -7.63
CA ALA A 154 6.53 9.16 -8.17
C ALA A 154 5.48 8.83 -9.24
N ARG A 155 5.79 7.93 -10.18
CA ARG A 155 4.84 7.48 -11.21
C ARG A 155 3.63 6.76 -10.63
N GLU A 156 3.86 5.85 -9.67
CA GLU A 156 2.77 5.16 -8.98
C GLU A 156 1.89 6.14 -8.19
N ALA A 157 2.47 7.16 -7.55
CA ALA A 157 1.71 8.17 -6.82
C ALA A 157 0.88 9.07 -7.75
N ALA A 158 1.41 9.42 -8.92
CA ALA A 158 0.66 10.15 -9.94
C ALA A 158 -0.54 9.31 -10.42
N ALA A 159 -0.31 8.07 -10.83
CA ALA A 159 -1.36 7.16 -11.29
C ALA A 159 -2.45 6.92 -10.22
N ARG A 160 -2.09 6.89 -8.93
CA ARG A 160 -3.06 6.79 -7.84
C ARG A 160 -3.98 8.01 -7.75
N ARG A 161 -3.41 9.23 -7.88
CA ARG A 161 -4.22 10.46 -7.85
C ARG A 161 -5.16 10.55 -9.03
N ASP A 162 -4.70 10.13 -10.21
CA ASP A 162 -5.53 10.12 -11.41
C ASP A 162 -6.72 9.15 -11.25
N ALA A 163 -6.45 7.94 -10.76
CA ALA A 163 -7.51 6.96 -10.47
C ALA A 163 -8.51 7.44 -9.40
N GLU A 164 -8.04 8.12 -8.35
CA GLU A 164 -8.92 8.70 -7.33
C GLU A 164 -9.82 9.82 -7.91
N GLY A 165 -9.28 10.63 -8.82
CA GLY A 165 -10.05 11.63 -9.56
C GLY A 165 -11.15 11.00 -10.41
N ASP A 166 -10.84 9.91 -11.12
CA ASP A 166 -11.82 9.17 -11.93
C ASP A 166 -12.92 8.53 -11.07
N ASP A 167 -12.56 7.93 -9.93
CA ASP A 167 -13.52 7.34 -8.99
C ASP A 167 -14.47 8.41 -8.41
N LEU A 168 -13.95 9.58 -8.05
CA LEU A 168 -14.76 10.71 -7.58
C LEU A 168 -15.71 11.22 -8.66
N ALA A 169 -15.23 11.36 -9.90
CA ALA A 169 -16.07 11.78 -11.03
C ALA A 169 -17.19 10.76 -11.31
N GLN A 170 -16.90 9.46 -11.23
CA GLN A 170 -17.92 8.40 -11.37
C GLN A 170 -18.95 8.46 -10.24
N ALA A 171 -18.51 8.64 -9.00
CA ALA A 171 -19.40 8.77 -7.85
C ALA A 171 -20.33 10.00 -7.97
N GLN A 172 -19.82 11.13 -8.46
CA GLN A 172 -20.61 12.33 -8.72
C GLN A 172 -21.68 12.10 -9.78
N ARG A 173 -21.35 11.44 -10.91
CA ARG A 173 -22.32 11.10 -11.96
C ARG A 173 -23.44 10.20 -11.43
N ALA A 174 -23.08 9.12 -10.74
CA ALA A 174 -24.06 8.19 -10.16
C ALA A 174 -24.97 8.87 -9.12
N PHE A 175 -24.44 9.84 -8.37
CA PHE A 175 -25.24 10.63 -7.44
C PHE A 175 -26.22 11.57 -8.16
N GLN A 176 -25.77 12.25 -9.23
CA GLN A 176 -26.62 13.13 -10.04
C GLN A 176 -27.74 12.36 -10.74
N GLU A 177 -27.45 11.16 -11.28
CA GLU A 177 -28.46 10.28 -11.89
C GLU A 177 -29.54 9.90 -10.88
N ARG A 178 -29.18 9.49 -9.66
CA ARG A 178 -30.15 9.17 -8.59
C ARG A 178 -31.00 10.37 -8.17
N LEU A 179 -30.43 11.58 -8.18
CA LEU A 179 -31.19 12.80 -7.90
C LEU A 179 -32.18 13.09 -9.03
N ALA A 180 -31.77 12.94 -10.29
CA ALA A 180 -32.64 13.12 -11.44
C ALA A 180 -33.80 12.11 -11.45
N GLU A 181 -33.53 10.83 -11.15
CA GLU A 181 -34.56 9.79 -11.00
C GLU A 181 -35.58 10.14 -9.92
N ARG A 182 -35.12 10.61 -8.75
CA ARG A 182 -36.01 11.04 -7.65
C ARG A 182 -36.86 12.24 -8.04
N GLN A 183 -36.27 13.21 -8.73
CA GLN A 183 -37.00 14.39 -9.23
C GLN A 183 -38.04 14.01 -10.28
N ALA A 184 -37.71 13.08 -11.19
CA ALA A 184 -38.64 12.54 -12.17
C ALA A 184 -39.81 11.78 -11.51
N ALA A 185 -39.51 10.94 -10.52
CA ALA A 185 -40.54 10.23 -9.75
C ALA A 185 -41.46 11.18 -8.98
N ALA A 186 -40.91 12.24 -8.36
CA ALA A 186 -41.70 13.25 -7.66
C ALA A 186 -42.55 14.13 -8.61
N SER A 187 -42.11 14.29 -9.86
CA SER A 187 -42.83 15.06 -10.88
C SER A 187 -43.85 14.22 -11.68
N SER A 188 -43.85 12.89 -11.49
CA SER A 188 -44.85 12.02 -12.11
C SER A 188 -46.21 12.30 -11.47
N PRO A 189 -47.22 12.75 -12.23
CA PRO A 189 -48.52 13.08 -11.68
C PRO A 189 -49.11 11.83 -11.03
N ALA A 190 -49.58 11.96 -9.80
CA ALA A 190 -50.23 10.90 -9.06
C ALA A 190 -51.35 10.30 -9.92
N THR A 191 -51.12 9.10 -10.46
CA THR A 191 -52.18 8.30 -11.05
C THR A 191 -53.26 8.16 -9.99
N SER A 192 -54.45 8.62 -10.34
CA SER A 192 -55.65 8.71 -9.52
C SER A 192 -55.77 7.52 -8.58
N ALA A 193 -55.82 7.79 -7.28
CA ALA A 193 -55.97 6.76 -6.26
C ALA A 193 -57.20 5.88 -6.57
N PRO A 194 -57.08 4.53 -6.54
CA PRO A 194 -58.26 3.68 -6.54
C PRO A 194 -59.09 3.98 -5.29
N ALA A 195 -60.38 4.21 -5.48
CA ALA A 195 -61.33 4.53 -4.42
C ALA A 195 -61.25 3.50 -3.29
N LEU A 196 -60.97 3.99 -2.07
CA LEU A 196 -60.99 3.19 -0.84
C LEU A 196 -62.41 2.65 -0.60
N PRO A 197 -62.58 1.34 -0.33
CA PRO A 197 -63.82 0.83 0.24
C PRO A 197 -64.00 1.35 1.70
N PRO A 198 -65.25 1.45 2.18
CA PRO A 198 -65.57 2.04 3.48
C PRO A 198 -64.99 1.24 4.65
N THR A 199 -64.42 1.98 5.59
CA THR A 199 -63.83 1.51 6.85
C THR A 199 -64.91 1.11 7.85
N THR A 200 -64.81 -0.12 8.38
CA THR A 200 -65.46 -0.51 9.65
C THR A 200 -64.52 -0.22 10.82
N ASP A 201 -64.98 0.63 11.73
CA ASP A 201 -64.43 0.82 13.08
C ASP A 201 -64.49 -0.49 13.86
N GLU A 202 -63.36 -0.94 14.38
CA GLU A 202 -63.31 -1.75 15.61
C GLU A 202 -62.07 -1.35 16.42
N THR A 203 -62.35 -0.60 17.49
CA THR A 203 -61.55 -0.42 18.70
C THR A 203 -61.16 -1.75 19.33
N THR A 204 -59.91 -1.95 19.76
CA THR A 204 -59.53 -2.68 21.01
C THR A 204 -58.05 -2.42 21.37
N GLU A 205 -57.89 -1.75 22.52
CA GLU A 205 -56.94 -1.92 23.65
C GLU A 205 -55.42 -2.10 23.45
N ASP A 206 -54.69 -1.23 24.18
CA ASP A 206 -53.62 -1.48 25.16
C ASP A 206 -52.67 -2.67 24.95
N ASP A 207 -51.36 -2.39 24.91
CA ASP A 207 -50.49 -2.78 26.03
C ASP A 207 -49.05 -2.22 25.92
N ASP A 208 -48.51 -1.97 27.11
CA ASP A 208 -47.17 -1.49 27.45
C ASP A 208 -46.00 -2.28 26.81
N ALA A 209 -44.90 -1.58 26.50
CA ALA A 209 -43.54 -1.99 26.93
C ALA A 209 -42.39 -1.10 26.40
N ALA A 210 -41.68 -0.51 27.37
CA ALA A 210 -40.22 -0.38 27.44
C ALA A 210 -39.47 0.53 26.44
N GLU A 211 -39.30 1.78 26.85
CA GLU A 211 -38.16 2.64 26.47
C GLU A 211 -36.82 1.94 26.79
N SER A 212 -36.05 1.56 25.77
CA SER A 212 -34.64 1.20 25.90
C SER A 212 -33.77 2.31 25.29
N ARG A 213 -33.22 3.18 26.15
CA ARG A 213 -32.28 4.24 25.77
C ARG A 213 -30.86 3.68 25.62
N PRO A 214 -30.22 3.70 24.44
CA PRO A 214 -28.81 3.30 24.31
C PRO A 214 -27.90 4.50 24.59
N GLY A 215 -27.70 4.86 25.87
CA GLY A 215 -26.90 6.04 26.27
C GLY A 215 -25.68 5.77 27.16
N ALA A 216 -25.59 4.63 27.84
CA ALA A 216 -24.62 4.46 28.93
C ALA A 216 -23.31 3.72 28.57
N ALA A 217 -23.23 3.07 27.40
CA ALA A 217 -22.09 2.20 27.07
C ALA A 217 -20.82 2.95 26.61
N LEU A 218 -20.93 4.19 26.12
CA LEU A 218 -19.78 4.94 25.58
C LEU A 218 -18.98 5.71 26.65
N ALA A 219 -19.57 6.02 27.81
CA ALA A 219 -18.88 6.76 28.87
C ALA A 219 -17.83 5.91 29.62
N ASN A 220 -18.07 4.60 29.76
CA ASN A 220 -17.18 3.72 30.54
C ASN A 220 -15.89 3.33 29.79
N VAL A 221 -15.90 3.33 28.45
CA VAL A 221 -14.71 3.01 27.64
C VAL A 221 -13.73 4.19 27.61
N ALA A 222 -14.22 5.43 27.66
CA ALA A 222 -13.37 6.62 27.68
C ALA A 222 -12.60 6.76 29.00
N ARG A 223 -13.23 6.41 30.14
CA ARG A 223 -12.61 6.53 31.48
C ARG A 223 -11.47 5.53 31.69
N ALA A 224 -11.64 4.28 31.24
CA ALA A 224 -10.61 3.23 31.34
C ALA A 224 -9.37 3.47 30.45
N ARG A 225 -9.47 4.35 29.44
CA ARG A 225 -8.35 4.71 28.56
C ARG A 225 -7.50 5.85 29.12
N LEU A 226 -8.08 6.73 29.95
CA LEU A 226 -7.37 7.85 30.57
C LEU A 226 -6.50 7.39 31.75
N GLU A 227 -6.96 6.41 32.54
CA GLU A 227 -6.20 5.88 33.68
C GLU A 227 -4.95 5.10 33.25
N ARG A 228 -4.96 4.46 32.07
CA ARG A 228 -3.78 3.77 31.52
C ARG A 228 -2.68 4.71 31.01
N LEU A 229 -3.01 5.97 30.71
CA LEU A 229 -2.01 6.94 30.24
C LEU A 229 -1.30 7.66 31.39
N ASN A 230 -1.88 7.69 32.59
CA ASN A 230 -1.32 8.41 33.74
C ASN A 230 -0.55 7.52 34.73
N GLY A 231 -0.59 6.18 34.61
CA GLY A 231 -0.02 5.25 35.60
C GLY A 231 1.33 4.61 35.24
N GLY A 232 2.04 5.06 34.20
CA GLY A 232 3.21 4.36 33.64
C GLY A 232 4.57 4.99 33.93
N GLY A 233 4.77 5.58 35.11
CA GLY A 233 5.93 6.41 35.40
C GLY A 233 6.63 6.14 36.72
N GLU A 234 6.87 4.88 37.11
CA GLU A 234 7.86 4.54 38.15
C GLU A 234 8.49 3.18 37.85
N SER A 235 9.76 3.20 37.38
CA SER A 235 10.86 2.24 37.61
C SER A 235 11.98 2.48 36.59
#